data_AF-A0A358G007-F1
#
_entry.id   AF-A0A358G007-F1
#
_cell.length_a   1.000
_cell.length_b   1.000
_cell.length_c   1.000
_cell.angle_alpha   90.00
_cell.angle_beta   90.00
_cell.angle_gamma   90.00
#
_symmetry.space_group_name_H-M   'P 1'
#
loop_
_entity.id
_entity.type
_entity.pdbx_description
1 polymer ?
#
loop_
_entity_poly.entity_id
_entity_poly.type
_entity_poly.pdbx_seq_one_letter_code
_entity_poly.pdbx_strand_id
1 'polypeptide(L)'
;VIGLLWNPRLLPFLYLVRYMLMMVGAVAVMNVAWNVVKERQAVKPVGHRVATGFGALSALCVLSVLGFMFQVLPGGGITTHNGAQVYGWGPFKATSTNVRASGDGWPSYNFTGYEGRGAAYTEYHSIVAAMAALGDDPERGCGRALWENSPDNGQYGTTMALMLLPFWTDGCIGSMEALFFEASGTTPYSFLATAAMSKQSSNPVRELRYVDNNASVGVRHLQDLGVKYAMVRTDEAKVEARQQPELTLAASSGPWEVYEVANSDIVVPLAVQPVVVNERAGDQRERHLELGTSWFQHPSDWVAMPADDGPESWQRIDAVVDVSRQEGVPRGPGRRVDIVVPAEPITQVLLPAVSIENVVIDQNIIEFEVDQTGVPVLIKVSYFPNWSVEGADEVYRIAPNAMVVVPTSNEVSLTYSRTGLDWVTVLLSLAGIGLCIRWRRDGDLDHGHYPAPVEPAVDDALADDVVPVNESGTA
;
A
#
# COMPACT_ATOMS: atom_id res chain seq x y z
N VAL A 1 -6.85 -5.35 18.48
CA VAL A 1 -5.74 -6.13 17.89
C VAL A 1 -5.89 -6.05 16.38
N ILE A 2 -5.26 -5.05 15.77
CA ILE A 2 -5.08 -4.93 14.33
C ILE A 2 -3.82 -5.75 14.04
N GLY A 3 -3.99 -7.05 13.77
CA GLY A 3 -2.85 -7.97 13.72
C GLY A 3 -3.19 -9.40 13.28
N LEU A 4 -4.36 -9.61 12.68
CA LEU A 4 -4.54 -10.80 11.85
C LEU A 4 -3.72 -10.56 10.59
N LEU A 5 -2.95 -11.57 10.18
CA LEU A 5 -2.13 -11.64 8.96
C LEU A 5 -3.01 -11.60 7.70
N TRP A 6 -3.90 -10.60 7.60
CA TRP A 6 -4.65 -10.27 6.41
C TRP A 6 -3.76 -9.35 5.58
N ASN A 7 -2.61 -9.90 5.16
CA ASN A 7 -1.76 -9.25 4.20
C ASN A 7 -2.12 -9.85 2.83
N PRO A 8 -3.03 -9.23 2.05
CA PRO A 8 -3.33 -9.65 0.68
C PRO A 8 -2.10 -9.67 -0.23
N ARG A 9 -0.93 -9.21 0.24
CA ARG A 9 0.36 -9.34 -0.47
C ARG A 9 1.01 -10.71 -0.28
N LEU A 10 0.80 -11.40 0.84
CA LEU A 10 1.33 -12.76 1.08
C LEU A 10 0.47 -13.84 0.44
N LEU A 11 -0.84 -13.60 0.36
CA LEU A 11 -1.81 -14.56 -0.13
C LEU A 11 -1.54 -15.02 -1.59
N PRO A 12 -1.17 -14.14 -2.54
CA PRO A 12 -0.75 -14.55 -3.88
C PRO A 12 0.46 -15.48 -3.89
N PHE A 13 1.47 -15.23 -3.04
CA PHE A 13 2.64 -16.09 -2.95
C PHE A 13 2.30 -17.45 -2.34
N LEU A 14 1.42 -17.49 -1.33
CA LEU A 14 0.91 -18.74 -0.78
C LEU A 14 0.15 -19.55 -1.84
N TYR A 15 -0.70 -18.91 -2.64
CA TYR A 15 -1.39 -19.56 -3.75
C TYR A 15 -0.42 -20.02 -4.84
N LEU A 16 0.59 -19.22 -5.19
CA LEU A 16 1.62 -19.59 -6.14
C LEU A 16 2.38 -20.83 -5.66
N VAL A 17 2.81 -20.86 -4.39
CA VAL A 17 3.46 -22.03 -3.79
C VAL A 17 2.54 -23.24 -3.84
N ARG A 18 1.26 -23.09 -3.48
CA ARG A 18 0.27 -24.17 -3.57
C ARG A 18 0.12 -24.69 -5.01
N TYR A 19 0.08 -23.81 -6.01
CA TYR A 19 0.00 -24.21 -7.41
C TYR A 19 1.29 -24.88 -7.89
N MET A 20 2.47 -24.39 -7.48
CA MET A 20 3.73 -25.05 -7.80
C MET A 20 3.82 -26.44 -7.17
N LEU A 21 3.40 -26.61 -5.91
CA LEU A 21 3.32 -27.92 -5.25
C LEU A 21 2.34 -28.86 -5.96
N MET A 22 1.20 -28.34 -6.44
CA MET A 22 0.26 -29.12 -7.25
C MET A 22 0.90 -29.63 -8.55
N MET A 23 1.69 -28.80 -9.23
CA MET A 23 2.41 -29.20 -10.45
C MET A 23 3.49 -30.23 -10.15
N VAL A 24 4.23 -30.09 -9.05
CA VAL A 24 5.18 -31.12 -8.57
C VAL A 24 4.44 -32.44 -8.32
N GLY A 25 3.27 -32.39 -7.67
CA GLY A 25 2.41 -33.56 -7.47
C GLY A 25 1.97 -34.22 -8.77
N ALA A 26 1.54 -33.43 -9.77
CA ALA A 26 1.14 -33.95 -11.08
C ALA A 26 2.30 -34.67 -11.79
N VAL A 27 3.51 -34.08 -11.77
CA VAL A 27 4.72 -34.70 -12.30
C VAL A 27 5.08 -35.98 -11.56
N ALA A 28 4.97 -35.99 -10.23
CA ALA A 28 5.21 -37.18 -9.42
C ALA A 28 4.23 -38.32 -9.76
N VAL A 29 2.94 -38.02 -9.93
CA VAL A 29 1.94 -39.02 -10.33
C VAL A 29 2.23 -39.60 -11.71
N MET A 30 2.58 -38.75 -12.69
CA MET A 30 2.95 -39.23 -14.04
C MET A 30 4.23 -40.07 -14.02
N ASN A 31 5.20 -39.72 -13.15
CA ASN A 31 6.41 -40.50 -12.94
C ASN A 31 6.07 -41.92 -12.43
N VAL A 32 5.24 -42.02 -11.39
CA VAL A 32 4.78 -43.32 -10.88
C VAL A 32 4.05 -44.10 -11.97
N ALA A 33 3.09 -43.48 -12.67
CA ALA A 33 2.33 -44.14 -13.73
C ALA A 33 3.23 -44.68 -14.86
N TRP A 34 4.19 -43.86 -15.31
CA TRP A 34 5.16 -44.24 -16.34
C TRP A 34 6.02 -45.42 -15.90
N ASN A 35 6.53 -45.38 -14.68
CA ASN A 35 7.40 -46.44 -14.17
C ASN A 35 6.63 -47.74 -13.94
N VAL A 36 5.38 -47.67 -13.49
CA VAL A 36 4.50 -48.85 -13.38
C VAL A 36 4.27 -49.50 -14.74
N VAL A 37 4.04 -48.70 -15.78
CA VAL A 37 3.79 -49.20 -17.14
C VAL A 37 5.06 -49.74 -17.81
N LYS A 38 6.17 -49.02 -17.72
CA LYS A 38 7.39 -49.30 -18.50
C LYS A 38 8.39 -50.20 -17.77
N GLU A 39 8.58 -49.99 -16.47
CA GLU A 39 9.65 -50.65 -15.70
C GLU A 39 9.13 -51.56 -14.58
N ARG A 40 7.80 -51.55 -14.32
CA ARG A 40 7.12 -52.27 -13.22
C ARG A 40 7.75 -52.04 -11.83
N GLN A 41 8.47 -50.93 -11.65
CA GLN A 41 9.10 -50.54 -10.38
C GLN A 41 8.73 -49.10 -10.07
N ALA A 42 8.02 -48.83 -8.97
CA ALA A 42 7.39 -47.52 -8.75
C ALA A 42 8.36 -46.34 -8.52
N VAL A 43 9.63 -46.59 -8.15
CA VAL A 43 10.50 -45.58 -7.51
C VAL A 43 11.82 -45.38 -8.26
N LYS A 44 11.79 -45.20 -9.59
CA LYS A 44 12.98 -44.76 -10.35
C LYS A 44 12.85 -43.33 -10.85
N PRO A 45 13.88 -42.47 -10.70
CA PRO A 45 13.85 -41.14 -11.28
C PRO A 45 13.84 -41.24 -12.81
N VAL A 46 12.84 -40.62 -13.44
CA VAL A 46 12.76 -40.53 -14.91
C VAL A 46 13.86 -39.60 -15.44
N GLY A 47 14.45 -39.97 -16.58
CA GLY A 47 15.45 -39.14 -17.24
C GLY A 47 14.90 -37.76 -17.64
N HIS A 48 15.78 -36.75 -17.71
CA HIS A 48 15.44 -35.34 -17.97
C HIS A 48 14.49 -35.13 -19.17
N ARG A 49 14.62 -35.90 -20.26
CA ARG A 49 13.73 -35.80 -21.43
C ARG A 49 12.29 -36.18 -21.12
N VAL A 50 12.10 -37.22 -20.32
CA VAL A 50 10.77 -37.71 -19.92
C VAL A 50 10.14 -36.76 -18.91
N ALA A 51 10.92 -36.27 -17.94
CA ALA A 51 10.48 -35.26 -16.99
C ALA A 51 10.05 -33.94 -17.68
N THR A 52 10.82 -33.47 -18.68
CA THR A 52 10.43 -32.32 -19.51
C THR A 52 9.14 -32.60 -20.28
N GLY A 53 8.95 -33.82 -20.80
CA GLY A 53 7.71 -34.24 -21.44
C GLY A 53 6.50 -34.18 -20.50
N PHE A 54 6.65 -34.60 -19.24
CA PHE A 54 5.60 -34.47 -18.21
C PHE A 54 5.28 -33.01 -17.90
N GLY A 55 6.31 -32.16 -17.79
CA GLY A 55 6.12 -30.72 -17.63
C GLY A 55 5.32 -30.11 -18.79
N ALA A 56 5.69 -30.44 -20.03
CA ALA A 56 5.01 -29.97 -21.23
C ALA A 56 3.55 -30.46 -21.32
N LEU A 57 3.30 -31.74 -21.01
CA LEU A 57 1.94 -32.30 -21.00
C LEU A 57 1.08 -31.63 -19.93
N SER A 58 1.62 -31.43 -18.72
CA SER A 58 0.90 -30.74 -17.65
C SER A 58 0.57 -29.30 -18.03
N ALA A 59 1.53 -28.59 -18.63
CA ALA A 59 1.31 -27.23 -19.13
C ALA A 59 0.24 -27.20 -20.22
N LEU A 60 0.26 -28.15 -21.18
CA LEU A 60 -0.75 -28.28 -22.22
C LEU A 60 -2.13 -28.55 -21.64
N CYS A 61 -2.25 -29.42 -20.64
CA CYS A 61 -3.52 -29.68 -19.94
C CYS A 61 -4.05 -28.42 -19.25
N VAL A 62 -3.20 -27.70 -18.51
CA VAL A 62 -3.57 -26.43 -17.86
C VAL A 62 -4.00 -25.39 -18.89
N LEU A 63 -3.22 -25.19 -19.95
CA LEU A 63 -3.55 -24.26 -21.04
C LEU A 63 -4.85 -24.66 -21.75
N SER A 64 -5.13 -25.96 -21.87
CA SER A 64 -6.36 -26.46 -22.48
C SER A 64 -7.58 -26.17 -21.59
N VAL A 65 -7.46 -26.36 -20.27
CA VAL A 65 -8.50 -26.01 -19.29
C VAL A 65 -8.73 -24.49 -19.28
N LEU A 66 -7.66 -23.69 -19.23
CA LEU A 66 -7.76 -22.23 -19.26
C LEU A 66 -8.36 -21.76 -20.59
N GLY A 67 -7.90 -22.27 -21.73
CA GLY A 67 -8.45 -21.95 -23.04
C GLY A 67 -9.93 -22.29 -23.17
N PHE A 68 -10.36 -23.43 -22.59
CA PHE A 68 -11.78 -23.81 -22.56
C PHE A 68 -12.60 -22.88 -21.65
N MET A 69 -12.06 -22.51 -20.48
CA MET A 69 -12.69 -21.55 -19.56
C MET A 69 -12.83 -20.17 -20.19
N PHE A 70 -11.78 -19.69 -20.88
CA PHE A 70 -11.74 -18.40 -21.58
C PHE A 70 -12.40 -18.41 -22.97
N GLN A 71 -12.86 -19.57 -23.45
CA GLN A 71 -13.57 -19.72 -24.73
C GLN A 71 -12.71 -19.39 -25.97
N VAL A 72 -11.41 -19.66 -25.90
CA VAL A 72 -10.40 -19.30 -26.94
C VAL A 72 -9.67 -20.51 -27.52
N LEU A 73 -10.13 -21.74 -27.25
CA LEU A 73 -9.52 -22.93 -27.84
C LEU A 73 -9.66 -22.95 -29.37
N PRO A 74 -8.59 -23.34 -30.09
CA PRO A 74 -8.66 -23.55 -31.53
C PRO A 74 -9.75 -24.55 -31.91
N GLY A 75 -10.61 -24.17 -32.87
CA GLY A 75 -11.71 -25.01 -33.34
C GLY A 75 -12.92 -25.09 -32.40
N GLY A 76 -12.93 -24.33 -31.30
CA GLY A 76 -14.12 -24.15 -30.47
C GLY A 76 -14.99 -23.00 -30.95
N GLY A 77 -16.27 -23.02 -30.58
CA GLY A 77 -17.25 -22.01 -30.99
C GLY A 77 -18.50 -22.04 -30.13
N ILE A 78 -19.40 -21.10 -30.37
CA ILE A 78 -20.69 -21.03 -29.67
C ILE A 78 -21.62 -22.13 -30.20
N THR A 79 -22.19 -22.91 -29.28
CA THR A 79 -23.11 -24.02 -29.56
C THR A 79 -24.34 -23.90 -28.65
N THR A 80 -25.41 -24.63 -28.96
CA THR A 80 -26.59 -24.69 -28.09
C THR A 80 -26.55 -25.92 -27.17
N HIS A 81 -26.71 -25.69 -25.87
CA HIS A 81 -26.80 -26.73 -24.84
C HIS A 81 -27.85 -26.35 -23.81
N ASN A 82 -28.82 -27.24 -23.55
CA ASN A 82 -29.91 -27.01 -22.58
C ASN A 82 -30.64 -25.67 -22.77
N GLY A 83 -30.88 -25.27 -24.02
CA GLY A 83 -31.57 -24.02 -24.37
C GLY A 83 -30.75 -22.74 -24.23
N ALA A 84 -29.47 -22.82 -23.83
CA ALA A 84 -28.56 -21.68 -23.75
C ALA A 84 -27.46 -21.75 -24.82
N GLN A 85 -27.01 -20.58 -25.29
CA GLN A 85 -25.80 -20.47 -26.10
C GLN A 85 -24.58 -20.57 -25.18
N VAL A 86 -23.74 -21.57 -25.40
CA VAL A 86 -22.55 -21.85 -24.59
C VAL A 86 -21.37 -22.19 -25.49
N TYR A 87 -20.15 -21.94 -25.01
CA TYR A 87 -18.95 -22.37 -25.71
C TYR A 87 -18.86 -23.90 -25.75
N GLY A 88 -18.50 -24.44 -26.92
CA GLY A 88 -18.25 -25.87 -27.12
C GLY A 88 -16.93 -26.09 -27.83
N TRP A 89 -16.25 -27.16 -27.42
CA TRP A 89 -15.02 -27.64 -28.07
C TRP A 89 -15.12 -29.15 -28.23
N GLY A 90 -15.49 -29.59 -29.44
CA GLY A 90 -15.79 -30.99 -29.74
C GLY A 90 -16.90 -31.55 -28.84
N PRO A 91 -16.67 -32.64 -28.08
CA PRO A 91 -17.69 -33.22 -27.19
C PRO A 91 -17.90 -32.43 -25.90
N PHE A 92 -16.99 -31.51 -25.56
CA PHE A 92 -17.05 -30.74 -24.33
C PHE A 92 -17.91 -29.48 -24.51
N LYS A 93 -18.91 -29.31 -23.64
CA LYS A 93 -19.81 -28.15 -23.64
C LYS A 93 -19.68 -27.40 -22.32
N ALA A 94 -19.51 -26.09 -22.41
CA ALA A 94 -19.44 -25.21 -21.25
C ALA A 94 -20.81 -25.10 -20.54
N THR A 95 -20.79 -24.61 -19.31
CA THR A 95 -22.01 -24.19 -18.60
C THR A 95 -22.28 -22.71 -18.85
N SER A 96 -23.50 -22.25 -18.59
CA SER A 96 -23.85 -20.81 -18.61
C SER A 96 -22.98 -19.97 -17.66
N THR A 97 -22.35 -20.60 -16.66
CA THR A 97 -21.47 -19.94 -15.71
C THR A 97 -20.02 -19.79 -16.17
N ASN A 98 -19.59 -20.49 -17.24
CA ASN A 98 -18.23 -20.34 -17.78
C ASN A 98 -17.98 -18.94 -18.36
N VAL A 99 -19.02 -18.22 -18.79
CA VAL A 99 -18.91 -16.80 -19.20
C VAL A 99 -18.44 -15.93 -18.03
N ARG A 100 -18.60 -16.34 -16.76
CA ARG A 100 -18.02 -15.60 -15.63
C ARG A 100 -16.49 -15.63 -15.60
N ALA A 101 -15.87 -16.53 -16.37
CA ALA A 101 -14.42 -16.59 -16.56
C ALA A 101 -13.94 -15.77 -17.77
N SER A 102 -14.82 -15.24 -18.63
CA SER A 102 -14.36 -14.35 -19.71
C SER A 102 -13.79 -13.05 -19.12
N GLY A 103 -12.66 -12.62 -19.69
CA GLY A 103 -11.91 -11.47 -19.21
C GLY A 103 -12.54 -10.13 -19.60
N ASP A 104 -13.75 -10.10 -20.15
CA ASP A 104 -14.52 -8.91 -20.54
C ASP A 104 -15.07 -8.09 -19.37
N GLY A 105 -14.95 -8.60 -18.13
CA GLY A 105 -15.19 -7.85 -16.90
C GLY A 105 -13.93 -7.17 -16.34
N TRP A 106 -13.47 -7.65 -15.19
CA TRP A 106 -12.34 -7.06 -14.45
C TRP A 106 -11.02 -7.02 -15.25
N PRO A 107 -10.57 -8.09 -15.96
CA PRO A 107 -9.32 -8.03 -16.70
C PRO A 107 -9.34 -7.00 -17.84
N SER A 108 -10.38 -6.99 -18.68
CA SER A 108 -10.51 -6.02 -19.76
C SER A 108 -10.50 -4.62 -19.18
N TYR A 109 -11.29 -4.35 -18.15
CA TYR A 109 -11.24 -3.05 -17.47
C TYR A 109 -9.81 -2.68 -17.05
N ASN A 110 -9.10 -3.52 -16.30
CA ASN A 110 -7.77 -3.13 -15.79
C ASN A 110 -6.66 -3.11 -16.88
N PHE A 111 -6.80 -3.88 -17.96
CA PHE A 111 -5.77 -4.03 -19.01
C PHE A 111 -6.08 -3.29 -20.32
N THR A 112 -7.22 -2.62 -20.47
CA THR A 112 -7.56 -1.80 -21.65
C THR A 112 -6.57 -0.63 -21.87
N GLY A 113 -5.81 -0.24 -20.83
CA GLY A 113 -4.93 0.92 -20.87
C GLY A 113 -5.71 2.23 -20.80
N TYR A 114 -5.00 3.35 -20.67
CA TYR A 114 -5.62 4.67 -20.60
C TYR A 114 -6.21 5.08 -21.96
N GLU A 115 -5.47 4.89 -23.05
CA GLU A 115 -5.85 5.26 -24.42
C GLU A 115 -7.11 4.53 -24.90
N GLY A 116 -7.33 3.30 -24.41
CA GLY A 116 -8.54 2.53 -24.68
C GLY A 116 -9.81 3.06 -24.00
N ARG A 117 -9.70 4.10 -23.16
CA ARG A 117 -10.84 4.72 -22.45
C ARG A 117 -11.57 5.82 -23.23
N GLY A 118 -11.18 6.08 -24.48
CA GLY A 118 -11.88 7.01 -25.37
C GLY A 118 -11.95 8.42 -24.80
N ALA A 119 -13.15 9.01 -24.69
CA ALA A 119 -13.31 10.38 -24.20
C ALA A 119 -12.79 10.60 -22.77
N ALA A 120 -12.85 9.56 -21.92
CA ALA A 120 -12.30 9.64 -20.57
C ALA A 120 -10.76 9.74 -20.57
N TYR A 121 -10.08 9.18 -21.57
CA TYR A 121 -8.65 9.39 -21.76
C TYR A 121 -8.34 10.84 -22.10
N THR A 122 -9.11 11.44 -23.01
CA THR A 122 -8.94 12.85 -23.38
C THR A 122 -9.13 13.74 -22.15
N GLU A 123 -10.15 13.50 -21.34
CA GLU A 123 -10.37 14.22 -20.08
C GLU A 123 -9.19 14.07 -19.11
N TYR A 124 -8.73 12.84 -18.86
CA TYR A 124 -7.58 12.55 -18.01
C TYR A 124 -6.29 13.22 -18.51
N HIS A 125 -5.98 13.06 -19.79
CA HIS A 125 -4.81 13.65 -20.41
C HIS A 125 -4.85 15.18 -20.35
N SER A 126 -6.02 15.79 -20.56
CA SER A 126 -6.18 17.24 -20.47
C SER A 126 -5.97 17.78 -19.05
N ILE A 127 -6.38 17.08 -18.00
CA ILE A 127 -6.10 17.53 -16.63
C ILE A 127 -4.62 17.31 -16.26
N VAL A 128 -4.02 16.19 -16.66
CA VAL A 128 -2.58 15.94 -16.47
C VAL A 128 -1.72 17.01 -17.17
N ALA A 129 -2.05 17.34 -18.42
CA ALA A 129 -1.35 18.40 -19.16
C ALA A 129 -1.55 19.78 -18.52
N ALA A 130 -2.73 20.07 -17.96
CA ALA A 130 -2.97 21.31 -17.23
C ALA A 130 -2.11 21.38 -15.95
N MET A 131 -1.98 20.28 -15.21
CA MET A 131 -1.10 20.21 -14.04
C MET A 131 0.38 20.36 -14.41
N ALA A 132 0.82 19.74 -15.51
CA ALA A 132 2.17 19.93 -16.03
C ALA A 132 2.45 21.41 -16.36
N ALA A 133 1.51 22.07 -17.05
CA ALA A 133 1.62 23.49 -17.37
C ALA A 133 1.66 24.40 -16.14
N LEU A 134 0.92 24.05 -15.07
CA LEU A 134 1.02 24.77 -13.78
C LEU A 134 2.40 24.55 -13.11
N GLY A 135 2.98 23.36 -13.25
CA GLY A 135 4.32 23.06 -12.76
C GLY A 135 5.42 23.83 -13.49
N ASP A 136 5.26 24.05 -14.79
CA ASP A 136 6.18 24.82 -15.64
C ASP A 136 6.02 26.34 -15.50
N ASP A 137 4.92 26.80 -14.91
CA ASP A 137 4.63 28.23 -14.72
C ASP A 137 5.57 28.82 -13.64
N PRO A 138 6.43 29.79 -13.96
CA PRO A 138 7.35 30.39 -12.98
C PRO A 138 6.64 31.18 -11.87
N GLU A 139 5.38 31.61 -12.06
CA GLU A 139 4.61 32.30 -11.01
C GLU A 139 3.98 31.32 -10.02
N ARG A 140 3.83 30.05 -10.40
CA ARG A 140 3.20 29.01 -9.58
C ARG A 140 4.20 27.91 -9.26
N GLY A 141 4.60 27.12 -10.24
CA GLY A 141 5.67 26.14 -10.12
C GLY A 141 5.25 24.83 -9.45
N CYS A 142 6.23 24.00 -9.11
CA CYS A 142 6.03 22.68 -8.53
C CYS A 142 5.31 22.69 -7.17
N GLY A 143 4.69 21.56 -6.82
CA GLY A 143 3.98 21.38 -5.55
C GLY A 143 3.16 20.10 -5.48
N ARG A 144 2.68 19.78 -4.27
CA ARG A 144 1.83 18.60 -4.07
C ARG A 144 0.39 18.88 -4.48
N ALA A 145 -0.24 17.89 -5.11
CA ALA A 145 -1.64 17.89 -5.45
C ALA A 145 -2.45 16.93 -4.55
N LEU A 146 -3.65 17.37 -4.20
CA LEU A 146 -4.71 16.55 -3.63
C LEU A 146 -5.96 16.74 -4.50
N TRP A 147 -6.63 15.64 -4.83
CA TRP A 147 -7.85 15.67 -5.64
C TRP A 147 -9.05 15.14 -4.87
N GLU A 148 -10.23 15.62 -5.24
CA GLU A 148 -11.51 15.13 -4.75
C GLU A 148 -11.66 13.62 -4.99
N ASN A 149 -12.09 12.92 -3.94
CA ASN A 149 -12.57 11.55 -4.03
C ASN A 149 -13.94 11.55 -4.70
N SER A 150 -14.04 10.89 -5.86
CA SER A 150 -15.30 10.72 -6.57
C SER A 150 -15.34 9.35 -7.25
N PRO A 151 -16.49 8.66 -7.27
CA PRO A 151 -16.65 7.43 -8.04
C PRO A 151 -16.39 7.65 -9.54
N ASP A 152 -16.64 8.85 -10.05
CA ASP A 152 -16.41 9.19 -11.45
C ASP A 152 -14.93 9.12 -11.83
N ASN A 153 -14.00 9.24 -10.88
CA ASN A 153 -12.57 9.07 -11.15
C ASN A 153 -12.28 7.67 -11.71
N GLY A 154 -13.13 6.68 -11.42
CA GLY A 154 -13.05 5.33 -11.98
C GLY A 154 -13.15 5.29 -13.51
N GLN A 155 -13.74 6.29 -14.17
CA GLN A 155 -13.88 6.31 -15.63
C GLN A 155 -12.52 6.32 -16.36
N TYR A 156 -11.45 6.75 -15.69
CA TYR A 156 -10.07 6.70 -16.19
C TYR A 156 -9.47 5.29 -16.14
N GLY A 157 -10.22 4.31 -15.64
CA GLY A 157 -9.79 2.93 -15.46
C GLY A 157 -9.28 2.58 -14.07
N THR A 158 -9.18 3.58 -13.19
CA THR A 158 -8.96 3.41 -11.76
C THR A 158 -9.31 4.72 -11.05
N THR A 159 -9.86 4.66 -9.84
CA THR A 159 -10.07 5.86 -9.00
C THR A 159 -8.77 6.52 -8.57
N MET A 160 -7.64 5.82 -8.76
CA MET A 160 -6.29 6.23 -8.37
C MET A 160 -5.48 6.84 -9.53
N ALA A 161 -6.10 7.16 -10.68
CA ALA A 161 -5.36 7.54 -11.88
C ALA A 161 -4.44 8.76 -11.66
N LEU A 162 -4.88 9.72 -10.86
CA LEU A 162 -4.11 10.94 -10.55
C LEU A 162 -2.90 10.70 -9.62
N MET A 163 -2.74 9.51 -9.02
CA MET A 163 -1.50 9.14 -8.33
C MET A 163 -0.29 9.11 -9.29
N LEU A 164 -0.52 9.05 -10.61
CA LEU A 164 0.52 9.11 -11.62
C LEU A 164 0.92 10.53 -12.02
N LEU A 165 0.33 11.59 -11.45
CA LEU A 165 0.78 12.97 -11.72
C LEU A 165 2.31 13.12 -11.66
N PRO A 166 3.03 12.59 -10.64
CA PRO A 166 4.49 12.70 -10.60
C PRO A 166 5.19 12.04 -11.79
N PHE A 167 4.63 10.96 -12.35
CA PHE A 167 5.20 10.32 -13.54
C PHE A 167 5.03 11.19 -14.79
N TRP A 168 3.89 11.87 -14.93
CA TRP A 168 3.59 12.69 -16.11
C TRP A 168 4.21 14.09 -16.07
N THR A 169 4.63 14.55 -14.89
CA THR A 169 5.20 15.89 -14.68
C THR A 169 6.67 15.83 -14.22
N ASP A 170 7.37 14.73 -14.49
CA ASP A 170 8.78 14.52 -14.09
C ASP A 170 9.07 14.84 -12.61
N GLY A 171 8.12 14.50 -11.72
CA GLY A 171 8.19 14.72 -10.28
C GLY A 171 7.79 16.12 -9.80
N CYS A 172 7.59 17.09 -10.68
CA CYS A 172 7.25 18.47 -10.29
C CYS A 172 5.89 18.59 -9.56
N ILE A 173 4.84 17.96 -10.09
CA ILE A 173 3.55 17.84 -9.41
C ILE A 173 3.54 16.55 -8.59
N GLY A 174 3.78 16.70 -7.30
CA GLY A 174 3.70 15.61 -6.34
C GLY A 174 2.25 15.16 -6.13
N SER A 175 2.07 13.93 -5.66
CA SER A 175 0.76 13.40 -5.27
C SER A 175 0.70 13.20 -3.76
N MET A 176 -0.39 13.62 -3.12
CA MET A 176 -0.64 13.31 -1.71
C MET A 176 -0.97 11.84 -1.47
N GLU A 177 -1.58 11.17 -2.46
CA GLU A 177 -1.80 9.72 -2.40
C GLU A 177 -0.72 8.97 -3.19
N ALA A 178 -0.15 7.91 -2.62
CA ALA A 178 0.85 7.08 -3.28
C ALA A 178 0.58 5.60 -3.06
N LEU A 179 1.19 4.74 -3.89
CA LEU A 179 1.01 3.27 -3.92
C LEU A 179 1.16 2.56 -2.55
N PHE A 180 1.88 3.15 -1.59
CA PHE A 180 2.13 2.60 -0.26
C PHE A 180 1.56 3.44 0.88
N PHE A 181 0.41 4.09 0.70
CA PHE A 181 -0.19 4.91 1.76
C PHE A 181 -0.35 4.14 3.10
N GLU A 182 -0.64 2.82 3.09
CA GLU A 182 -0.70 2.02 4.33
C GLU A 182 0.60 1.99 5.16
N ALA A 183 1.75 2.32 4.56
CA ALA A 183 3.04 2.36 5.23
C ALA A 183 3.41 3.75 5.77
N SER A 184 2.68 4.81 5.38
CA SER A 184 2.98 6.18 5.81
C SER A 184 2.17 6.55 7.06
N GLY A 185 2.86 7.13 8.06
CA GLY A 185 2.20 7.69 9.24
C GLY A 185 1.29 8.89 8.93
N THR A 186 1.41 9.48 7.73
CA THR A 186 0.64 10.67 7.32
C THR A 186 -0.69 10.33 6.65
N THR A 187 -0.92 9.08 6.29
CA THR A 187 -2.11 8.63 5.56
C THR A 187 -3.45 8.93 6.22
N PRO A 188 -3.62 8.80 7.54
CA PRO A 188 -4.85 9.23 8.21
C PRO A 188 -5.21 10.68 7.90
N TYR A 189 -4.23 11.58 7.90
CA TYR A 189 -4.42 13.02 7.68
C TYR A 189 -4.72 13.35 6.22
N SER A 190 -4.09 12.63 5.28
CA SER A 190 -4.45 12.72 3.86
C SER A 190 -5.92 12.37 3.65
N PHE A 191 -6.43 11.30 4.27
CA PHE A 191 -7.84 10.93 4.13
C PHE A 191 -8.80 11.92 4.81
N LEU A 192 -8.40 12.53 5.92
CA LEU A 192 -9.16 13.62 6.55
C LEU A 192 -9.24 14.85 5.65
N ALA A 193 -8.11 15.24 5.03
CA ALA A 193 -8.06 16.33 4.05
C ALA A 193 -8.92 16.03 2.81
N THR A 194 -8.77 14.83 2.25
CA THR A 194 -9.56 14.39 1.09
C THR A 194 -11.05 14.39 1.38
N ALA A 195 -11.48 13.88 2.54
CA ALA A 195 -12.90 13.91 2.92
C ALA A 195 -13.44 15.36 2.97
N ALA A 196 -12.71 16.26 3.62
CA ALA A 196 -13.12 17.66 3.75
C ALA A 196 -13.23 18.37 2.38
N MET A 197 -12.38 18.01 1.41
CA MET A 197 -12.35 18.58 0.06
C MET A 197 -13.23 17.85 -0.96
N SER A 198 -13.95 16.81 -0.55
CA SER A 198 -14.78 16.00 -1.45
C SER A 198 -16.25 16.08 -1.08
N LYS A 199 -17.15 16.01 -2.06
CA LYS A 199 -18.60 15.88 -1.80
C LYS A 199 -18.91 14.77 -0.79
N GLN A 200 -18.25 13.61 -0.97
CA GLN A 200 -18.32 12.47 -0.08
C GLN A 200 -17.12 11.55 -0.31
N SER A 201 -16.49 11.07 0.77
CA SER A 201 -15.38 10.11 0.69
C SER A 201 -15.77 8.72 1.20
N SER A 202 -15.05 7.70 0.71
CA SER A 202 -15.19 6.30 1.13
C SER A 202 -14.68 6.02 2.56
N ASN A 203 -13.87 6.91 3.12
CA ASN A 203 -13.42 6.89 4.51
C ASN A 203 -12.79 5.54 4.96
N PRO A 204 -11.68 5.10 4.30
CA PRO A 204 -11.15 3.75 4.48
C PRO A 204 -10.38 3.53 5.79
N VAL A 205 -9.88 4.58 6.43
CA VAL A 205 -9.20 4.46 7.72
C VAL A 205 -10.25 4.45 8.82
N ARG A 206 -10.34 3.32 9.51
CA ARG A 206 -11.34 3.09 10.55
C ARG A 206 -11.17 4.06 11.71
N GLU A 207 -12.29 4.36 12.38
CA GLU A 207 -12.35 5.12 13.64
C GLU A 207 -11.94 6.60 13.55
N LEU A 208 -11.46 7.11 12.40
CA LEU A 208 -11.22 8.55 12.22
C LEU A 208 -12.52 9.36 12.26
N ARG A 209 -12.42 10.64 12.61
CA ARG A 209 -13.54 11.58 12.71
C ARG A 209 -13.65 12.40 11.43
N TYR A 210 -14.22 11.81 10.38
CA TYR A 210 -14.33 12.47 9.07
C TYR A 210 -15.34 13.62 9.06
N VAL A 211 -15.03 14.65 8.27
CA VAL A 211 -15.93 15.73 7.87
C VAL A 211 -15.92 15.74 6.35
N ASP A 212 -17.06 15.50 5.71
CA ASP A 212 -17.19 15.54 4.25
C ASP A 212 -17.64 16.94 3.79
N ASN A 213 -17.15 17.38 2.62
CA ASN A 213 -17.58 18.58 1.90
C ASN A 213 -17.61 19.86 2.76
N ASN A 214 -16.50 20.17 3.41
CA ASN A 214 -16.30 21.38 4.19
C ASN A 214 -14.91 21.95 3.86
N ALA A 215 -14.86 22.84 2.87
CA ALA A 215 -13.59 23.39 2.40
C ALA A 215 -12.93 24.30 3.43
N SER A 216 -13.68 24.88 4.38
CA SER A 216 -13.08 25.66 5.48
C SER A 216 -12.20 24.78 6.38
N VAL A 217 -12.65 23.56 6.70
CA VAL A 217 -11.81 22.55 7.38
C VAL A 217 -10.71 22.04 6.44
N GLY A 218 -11.06 21.78 5.17
CA GLY A 218 -10.15 21.24 4.16
C GLY A 218 -8.95 22.12 3.86
N VAL A 219 -9.13 23.44 3.70
CA VAL A 219 -8.05 24.41 3.42
C VAL A 219 -6.97 24.36 4.49
N ARG A 220 -7.37 24.33 5.77
CA ARG A 220 -6.41 24.20 6.87
C ARG A 220 -5.63 22.89 6.78
N HIS A 221 -6.32 21.79 6.51
CA HIS A 221 -5.68 20.48 6.33
C HIS A 221 -4.70 20.46 5.14
N LEU A 222 -5.05 21.11 4.03
CA LEU A 222 -4.19 21.27 2.86
C LEU A 222 -2.92 22.05 3.24
N GLN A 223 -3.05 23.16 3.97
CA GLN A 223 -1.94 23.97 4.46
C GLN A 223 -1.02 23.19 5.41
N ASP A 224 -1.60 22.50 6.39
CA ASP A 224 -0.87 21.68 7.38
C ASP A 224 -0.10 20.52 6.70
N LEU A 225 -0.60 20.01 5.57
CA LEU A 225 0.04 18.94 4.78
C LEU A 225 0.94 19.46 3.65
N GLY A 226 1.01 20.77 3.45
CA GLY A 226 1.81 21.38 2.38
C GLY A 226 1.30 21.02 0.98
N VAL A 227 -0.03 20.98 0.81
CA VAL A 227 -0.68 20.75 -0.48
C VAL A 227 -0.85 22.08 -1.18
N LYS A 228 -0.20 22.23 -2.34
CA LYS A 228 -0.23 23.45 -3.15
C LYS A 228 -1.42 23.48 -4.09
N TYR A 229 -1.80 22.33 -4.65
CA TYR A 229 -2.87 22.24 -5.62
C TYR A 229 -4.03 21.37 -5.11
N ALA A 230 -5.20 21.98 -4.93
CA ALA A 230 -6.44 21.28 -4.63
C ALA A 230 -7.27 21.15 -5.90
N MET A 231 -7.62 19.91 -6.28
CA MET A 231 -8.38 19.61 -7.49
C MET A 231 -9.79 19.16 -7.11
N VAL A 232 -10.82 19.92 -7.50
CA VAL A 232 -12.22 19.62 -7.21
C VAL A 232 -13.00 19.40 -8.52
N ARG A 233 -14.00 18.50 -8.49
CA ARG A 233 -14.72 18.03 -9.67
C ARG A 233 -16.24 18.23 -9.56
N THR A 234 -16.83 17.81 -8.45
CA THR A 234 -18.29 17.88 -8.26
C THR A 234 -18.73 19.33 -8.04
N ASP A 235 -19.99 19.62 -8.37
CA ASP A 235 -20.52 20.98 -8.19
C ASP A 235 -20.54 21.36 -6.71
N GLU A 236 -20.81 20.41 -5.81
CA GLU A 236 -20.80 20.62 -4.36
C GLU A 236 -19.40 21.01 -3.85
N ALA A 237 -18.36 20.27 -4.24
CA ALA A 237 -16.99 20.57 -3.83
C ALA A 237 -16.49 21.90 -4.43
N LYS A 238 -16.87 22.22 -5.67
CA LYS A 238 -16.58 23.52 -6.29
C LYS A 238 -17.24 24.68 -5.56
N VAL A 239 -18.49 24.53 -5.14
CA VAL A 239 -19.22 25.57 -4.39
C VAL A 239 -18.53 25.85 -3.05
N GLU A 240 -18.07 24.82 -2.34
CA GLU A 240 -17.32 24.97 -1.10
C GLU A 240 -15.95 25.63 -1.33
N ALA A 241 -15.21 25.18 -2.34
CA ALA A 241 -13.89 25.72 -2.67
C ALA A 241 -13.93 27.20 -3.04
N ARG A 242 -14.91 27.64 -3.84
CA ARG A 242 -15.06 29.04 -4.27
C ARG A 242 -15.36 30.01 -3.12
N GLN A 243 -15.79 29.51 -1.97
CA GLN A 243 -16.07 30.35 -0.80
C GLN A 243 -14.81 30.63 0.04
N GLN A 244 -13.71 29.92 -0.21
CA GLN A 244 -12.50 30.04 0.60
C GLN A 244 -11.55 31.11 0.03
N PRO A 245 -11.22 32.17 0.79
CA PRO A 245 -10.30 33.20 0.32
C PRO A 245 -8.86 32.71 0.11
N GLU A 246 -8.48 31.60 0.73
CA GLU A 246 -7.15 30.98 0.60
C GLU A 246 -6.99 30.16 -0.69
N LEU A 247 -8.08 29.93 -1.45
CA LEU A 247 -8.08 29.15 -2.68
C LEU A 247 -8.17 30.07 -3.89
N THR A 248 -7.09 30.14 -4.67
CA THR A 248 -7.05 30.89 -5.93
C THR A 248 -7.22 29.95 -7.11
N LEU A 249 -8.24 30.14 -7.94
CA LEU A 249 -8.42 29.30 -9.14
C LEU A 249 -7.21 29.44 -10.08
N ALA A 250 -6.52 28.34 -10.31
CA ALA A 250 -5.29 28.27 -11.10
C ALA A 250 -5.55 27.71 -12.50
N ALA A 251 -6.42 26.71 -12.63
CA ALA A 251 -6.78 26.12 -13.92
C ALA A 251 -8.18 25.50 -13.90
N SER A 252 -8.72 25.26 -15.09
CA SER A 252 -9.93 24.45 -15.29
C SER A 252 -9.71 23.51 -16.48
N SER A 253 -10.08 22.25 -16.33
CA SER A 253 -9.89 21.24 -17.38
C SER A 253 -10.99 20.18 -17.31
N GLY A 254 -11.89 20.20 -18.30
CA GLY A 254 -13.08 19.34 -18.29
C GLY A 254 -13.92 19.58 -17.02
N PRO A 255 -14.21 18.55 -16.22
CA PRO A 255 -14.97 18.69 -14.99
C PRO A 255 -14.13 19.20 -13.81
N TRP A 256 -12.81 19.35 -13.94
CA TRP A 256 -11.94 19.75 -12.85
C TRP A 256 -11.74 21.27 -12.76
N GLU A 257 -11.77 21.79 -11.53
CA GLU A 257 -11.22 23.08 -11.14
C GLU A 257 -10.01 22.84 -10.23
N VAL A 258 -8.89 23.47 -10.56
CA VAL A 258 -7.64 23.37 -9.80
C VAL A 258 -7.41 24.70 -9.09
N TYR A 259 -7.28 24.64 -7.78
CA TYR A 259 -7.00 25.78 -6.93
C TYR A 259 -5.57 25.72 -6.39
N GLU A 260 -4.88 26.84 -6.45
CA GLU A 260 -3.67 27.07 -5.67
C GLU A 260 -4.05 27.43 -4.24
N VAL A 261 -3.42 26.75 -3.29
CA VAL A 261 -3.66 26.89 -1.85
C VAL A 261 -2.63 27.85 -1.27
N ALA A 262 -3.09 28.94 -0.66
CA ALA A 262 -2.20 29.87 0.04
C ALA A 262 -1.51 29.22 1.25
N ASN A 263 -0.30 29.64 1.58
CA ASN A 263 0.48 29.18 2.76
C ASN A 263 0.78 27.67 2.78
N SER A 264 1.01 27.09 1.60
CA SER A 264 1.24 25.65 1.43
C SER A 264 2.72 25.23 1.41
N ASP A 265 3.65 26.09 1.81
CA ASP A 265 5.09 25.79 1.77
C ASP A 265 5.42 24.53 2.57
N ILE A 266 6.34 23.71 2.04
CA ILE A 266 6.71 22.43 2.66
C ILE A 266 7.64 22.64 3.86
N VAL A 267 8.55 23.60 3.78
CA VAL A 267 9.52 23.93 4.82
C VAL A 267 9.17 25.31 5.35
N VAL A 268 8.80 25.42 6.62
CA VAL A 268 8.33 26.67 7.22
C VAL A 268 8.93 26.88 8.61
N PRO A 269 9.28 28.12 8.97
CA PRO A 269 9.75 28.42 10.32
C PRO A 269 8.56 28.40 11.30
N LEU A 270 8.79 27.92 12.52
CA LEU A 270 7.77 27.98 13.56
C LEU A 270 7.81 29.33 14.29
N ALA A 271 6.62 29.92 14.50
CA ALA A 271 6.46 31.15 15.28
C ALA A 271 6.30 30.87 16.80
N VAL A 272 5.97 29.63 17.16
CA VAL A 272 5.77 29.18 18.54
C VAL A 272 6.60 27.93 18.77
N GLN A 273 7.33 27.89 19.88
CA GLN A 273 8.15 26.73 20.23
C GLN A 273 7.26 25.48 20.43
N PRO A 274 7.61 24.34 19.83
CA PRO A 274 6.93 23.08 20.10
C PRO A 274 6.98 22.67 21.58
N VAL A 275 6.07 21.77 21.93
CA VAL A 275 6.07 21.08 23.23
C VAL A 275 6.30 19.59 23.03
N VAL A 276 7.04 18.97 23.94
CA VAL A 276 7.26 17.52 23.92
C VAL A 276 6.18 16.84 24.75
N VAL A 277 5.45 15.91 24.14
CA VAL A 277 4.46 15.10 24.84
C VAL A 277 5.14 13.84 25.38
N ASN A 278 5.08 13.66 26.70
CA ASN A 278 5.66 12.49 27.35
C ASN A 278 5.05 11.19 26.81
N GLU A 279 5.88 10.14 26.76
CA GLU A 279 5.45 8.83 26.26
C GLU A 279 4.25 8.30 27.07
N ARG A 280 3.23 7.83 26.35
CA ARG A 280 2.01 7.27 26.93
C ARG A 280 2.01 5.76 26.77
N ALA A 281 1.54 5.04 27.79
CA ALA A 281 1.44 3.59 27.73
C ALA A 281 0.49 3.12 26.62
N GLY A 282 0.76 1.94 26.04
CA GLY A 282 -0.08 1.30 25.03
C GLY A 282 0.65 1.04 23.71
N ASP A 283 -0.11 0.83 22.63
CA ASP A 283 0.47 0.76 21.28
C ASP A 283 0.87 2.16 20.84
N GLN A 284 2.17 2.39 20.66
CA GLN A 284 2.69 3.70 20.26
C GLN A 284 2.08 4.18 18.93
N ARG A 285 1.74 3.29 18.00
CA ARG A 285 1.05 3.69 16.75
C ARG A 285 -0.30 4.33 17.01
N GLU A 286 -1.05 3.81 17.99
CA GLU A 286 -2.31 4.43 18.41
C GLU A 286 -2.06 5.76 19.13
N ARG A 287 -1.03 5.85 19.99
CA ARG A 287 -0.70 7.09 20.71
C ARG A 287 -0.31 8.23 19.77
N HIS A 288 0.48 7.95 18.73
CA HIS A 288 0.84 8.94 17.71
C HIS A 288 -0.37 9.35 16.87
N LEU A 289 -1.24 8.40 16.51
CA LEU A 289 -2.47 8.71 15.77
C LEU A 289 -3.40 9.62 16.58
N GLU A 290 -3.64 9.31 17.86
CA GLU A 290 -4.45 10.15 18.75
C GLU A 290 -3.86 11.56 18.86
N LEU A 291 -2.55 11.68 19.11
CA LEU A 291 -1.90 12.98 19.26
C LEU A 291 -1.96 13.79 17.97
N GLY A 292 -1.59 13.17 16.85
CA GLY A 292 -1.58 13.83 15.55
C GLY A 292 -2.98 14.22 15.08
N THR A 293 -3.99 13.36 15.24
CA THR A 293 -5.39 13.72 14.89
C THR A 293 -5.97 14.78 15.82
N SER A 294 -5.61 14.77 17.11
CA SER A 294 -6.09 15.79 18.06
C SER A 294 -5.58 17.18 17.68
N TRP A 295 -4.28 17.31 17.35
CA TRP A 295 -3.75 18.58 16.84
C TRP A 295 -4.32 18.93 15.45
N PHE A 296 -4.40 17.96 14.54
CA PHE A 296 -4.83 18.18 13.16
C PHE A 296 -6.30 18.58 13.05
N GLN A 297 -7.18 18.04 13.88
CA GLN A 297 -8.62 18.30 13.84
C GLN A 297 -9.08 19.33 14.87
N HIS A 298 -8.33 19.49 15.98
CA HIS A 298 -8.66 20.39 17.09
C HIS A 298 -7.45 21.25 17.48
N PRO A 299 -6.90 22.06 16.55
CA PRO A 299 -5.71 22.88 16.83
C PRO A 299 -5.94 23.89 17.95
N SER A 300 -7.18 24.32 18.18
CA SER A 300 -7.55 25.26 19.25
C SER A 300 -7.24 24.73 20.65
N ASP A 301 -7.13 23.40 20.81
CA ASP A 301 -6.79 22.76 22.08
C ASP A 301 -5.27 22.81 22.35
N TRP A 302 -4.49 23.22 21.34
CA TRP A 302 -3.03 23.18 21.34
C TRP A 302 -2.43 24.55 20.97
N VAL A 303 -1.98 25.29 21.99
CA VAL A 303 -1.32 26.59 21.76
C VAL A 303 0.10 26.47 21.17
N ALA A 304 0.66 25.25 21.14
CA ALA A 304 1.93 24.89 20.52
C ALA A 304 1.80 23.51 19.87
N MET A 305 2.54 23.26 18.78
CA MET A 305 2.53 21.96 18.11
C MET A 305 3.14 20.88 19.01
N PRO A 306 2.47 19.74 19.21
CA PRO A 306 3.03 18.64 19.98
C PRO A 306 4.03 17.82 19.16
N ALA A 307 5.20 17.61 19.73
CA ALA A 307 6.26 16.74 19.24
C ALA A 307 6.43 15.53 20.18
N ASP A 308 6.96 14.45 19.64
CA ASP A 308 7.23 13.25 20.45
C ASP A 308 8.56 13.32 21.20
N ASP A 309 9.49 14.11 20.68
CA ASP A 309 10.75 14.43 21.34
C ASP A 309 11.26 15.80 20.85
N GLY A 310 12.34 16.28 21.45
CA GLY A 310 12.96 17.55 21.11
C GLY A 310 14.06 17.95 22.10
N PRO A 311 14.71 19.10 21.87
CA PRO A 311 15.70 19.67 22.78
C PRO A 311 15.23 19.70 24.24
N GLU A 312 16.16 19.51 25.19
CA GLU A 312 15.86 19.55 26.63
C GLU A 312 15.23 20.88 27.10
N SER A 313 15.43 21.96 26.34
CA SER A 313 14.83 23.27 26.61
C SER A 313 13.35 23.36 26.26
N TRP A 314 12.80 22.39 25.51
CA TRP A 314 11.38 22.39 25.18
C TRP A 314 10.54 21.96 26.37
N GLN A 315 9.38 22.61 26.55
CA GLN A 315 8.45 22.26 27.60
C GLN A 315 7.96 20.82 27.38
N ARG A 316 8.12 19.98 28.40
CA ARG A 316 7.58 18.61 28.44
C ARG A 316 6.25 18.63 29.16
N ILE A 317 5.24 17.99 28.57
CA ILE A 317 3.87 17.93 29.10
C ILE A 317 3.29 16.53 29.00
N ASP A 318 2.26 16.26 29.81
CA ASP A 318 1.41 15.09 29.64
C ASP A 318 0.19 15.40 28.74
N ALA A 319 -0.23 14.41 27.94
CA ALA A 319 -1.47 14.48 27.16
C ALA A 319 -2.48 13.43 27.63
N VAL A 320 -3.69 13.88 27.97
CA VAL A 320 -4.75 13.04 28.53
C VAL A 320 -5.93 12.95 27.57
N VAL A 321 -6.65 11.83 27.62
CA VAL A 321 -7.89 11.66 26.84
C VAL A 321 -8.96 12.60 27.38
N ASP A 322 -9.60 13.35 26.49
CA ASP A 322 -10.79 14.10 26.81
C ASP A 322 -12.01 13.18 26.86
N VAL A 323 -12.32 12.73 28.07
CA VAL A 323 -13.44 11.80 28.35
C VAL A 323 -14.79 12.37 27.89
N SER A 324 -14.95 13.70 27.83
CA SER A 324 -16.21 14.32 27.42
C SER A 324 -16.50 14.17 25.92
N ARG A 325 -15.46 13.98 25.09
CA ARG A 325 -15.55 13.81 23.63
C ARG A 325 -15.29 12.37 23.19
N GLN A 326 -15.14 11.44 24.12
CA GLN A 326 -14.92 10.04 23.82
C GLN A 326 -16.16 9.40 23.18
N GLU A 327 -15.96 8.65 22.09
CA GLU A 327 -17.01 7.95 21.38
C GLU A 327 -16.72 6.46 21.26
N GLY A 328 -17.64 5.64 21.78
CA GLY A 328 -17.50 4.19 21.84
C GLY A 328 -16.52 3.73 22.91
N VAL A 329 -16.27 2.42 22.93
CA VAL A 329 -15.32 1.77 23.86
C VAL A 329 -14.20 1.09 23.07
N PRO A 330 -12.99 0.91 23.66
CA PRO A 330 -11.92 0.17 23.01
C PRO A 330 -12.39 -1.18 22.47
N ARG A 331 -12.19 -1.40 21.16
CA ARG A 331 -12.61 -2.61 20.40
C ARG A 331 -14.13 -2.83 20.28
N GLY A 332 -14.94 -1.86 20.68
CA GLY A 332 -16.39 -1.87 20.47
C GLY A 332 -16.80 -1.31 19.10
N PRO A 333 -18.02 -1.64 18.63
CA PRO A 333 -18.56 -1.00 17.44
C PRO A 333 -18.77 0.50 17.67
N GLY A 334 -18.51 1.31 16.63
CA GLY A 334 -18.70 2.76 16.70
C GLY A 334 -17.61 3.54 17.44
N ARG A 335 -16.50 2.90 17.83
CA ARG A 335 -15.34 3.61 18.40
C ARG A 335 -14.81 4.65 17.42
N ARG A 336 -14.45 5.82 17.96
CA ARG A 336 -13.59 6.79 17.28
C ARG A 336 -12.24 6.89 17.96
N VAL A 337 -11.23 7.37 17.22
CA VAL A 337 -9.95 7.74 17.80
C VAL A 337 -10.19 8.76 18.92
N ASP A 338 -9.57 8.50 20.06
CA ASP A 338 -9.70 9.33 21.25
C ASP A 338 -9.06 10.69 21.00
N ILE A 339 -9.77 11.76 21.39
CA ILE A 339 -9.22 13.12 21.36
C ILE A 339 -8.43 13.32 22.63
N VAL A 340 -7.20 13.80 22.49
CA VAL A 340 -6.29 14.06 23.60
C VAL A 340 -5.96 15.55 23.67
N VAL A 341 -5.83 16.03 24.89
CA VAL A 341 -5.56 17.44 25.22
C VAL A 341 -4.40 17.53 26.20
N PRO A 342 -3.70 18.68 26.27
CA PRO A 342 -2.71 18.93 27.31
C PRO A 342 -3.32 18.73 28.71
N ALA A 343 -2.67 17.95 29.57
CA ALA A 343 -3.08 17.76 30.97
C ALA A 343 -2.86 19.03 31.80
N GLU A 344 -1.89 19.83 31.39
CA GLU A 344 -1.47 21.07 32.01
C GLU A 344 -1.45 22.22 30.98
N PRO A 345 -1.65 23.47 31.42
CA PRO A 345 -1.52 24.61 30.52
C PRO A 345 -0.12 24.71 29.91
N ILE A 346 -0.06 24.83 28.59
CA ILE A 346 1.18 25.10 27.87
C ILE A 346 1.54 26.57 28.02
N THR A 347 2.80 26.85 28.40
CA THR A 347 3.32 28.22 28.40
C THR A 347 3.86 28.52 27.01
N GLN A 348 3.16 29.40 26.28
CA GLN A 348 3.56 29.75 24.92
C GLN A 348 4.90 30.49 24.92
N VAL A 349 5.86 29.97 24.15
CA VAL A 349 7.15 30.63 23.88
C VAL A 349 7.15 31.09 22.42
N LEU A 350 7.18 32.40 22.22
CA LEU A 350 7.27 32.99 20.89
C LEU A 350 8.71 32.88 20.37
N LEU A 351 8.85 32.50 19.11
CA LEU A 351 10.12 32.35 18.42
C LEU A 351 10.41 33.59 17.57
N PRO A 352 11.69 33.95 17.36
CA PRO A 352 12.04 35.01 16.43
C PRO A 352 11.70 34.59 14.99
N ALA A 353 11.41 35.57 14.13
CA ALA A 353 11.12 35.34 12.72
C ALA A 353 12.40 34.95 11.97
N VAL A 354 12.35 33.86 11.21
CA VAL A 354 13.43 33.28 10.40
C VAL A 354 13.00 33.30 8.94
N SER A 355 13.91 33.59 8.01
CA SER A 355 13.68 33.34 6.59
C SER A 355 14.21 31.97 6.20
N ILE A 356 13.47 31.29 5.33
CA ILE A 356 13.88 30.03 4.72
C ILE A 356 14.01 30.25 3.23
N GLU A 357 15.17 29.90 2.69
CA GLU A 357 15.52 30.12 1.29
C GLU A 357 16.06 28.83 0.67
N ASN A 358 16.18 28.82 -0.66
CA ASN A 358 16.82 27.75 -1.43
C ASN A 358 16.30 26.34 -1.10
N VAL A 359 14.99 26.20 -0.88
CA VAL A 359 14.36 24.92 -0.59
C VAL A 359 14.43 24.01 -1.81
N VAL A 360 15.18 22.92 -1.70
CA VAL A 360 15.29 21.86 -2.72
C VAL A 360 14.73 20.57 -2.13
N ILE A 361 13.79 19.95 -2.85
CA ILE A 361 13.17 18.68 -2.46
C ILE A 361 13.32 17.70 -3.61
N ASP A 362 13.99 16.58 -3.34
CA ASP A 362 14.12 15.44 -4.25
C ASP A 362 13.54 14.18 -3.57
N GLN A 363 13.69 13.01 -4.19
CA GLN A 363 13.11 11.74 -3.74
C GLN A 363 13.57 11.33 -2.35
N ASN A 364 14.83 11.60 -2.01
CA ASN A 364 15.46 11.18 -0.76
C ASN A 364 16.25 12.30 -0.07
N ILE A 365 16.15 13.54 -0.56
CA ILE A 365 16.91 14.69 -0.05
C ILE A 365 15.96 15.86 0.14
N ILE A 366 16.14 16.61 1.24
CA ILE A 366 15.50 17.90 1.50
C ILE A 366 16.60 18.85 1.96
N GLU A 367 16.81 19.93 1.23
CA GLU A 367 17.81 20.96 1.53
C GLU A 367 17.14 22.31 1.64
N PHE A 368 17.62 23.14 2.56
CA PHE A 368 17.18 24.52 2.70
C PHE A 368 18.20 25.33 3.48
N GLU A 369 18.12 26.64 3.32
CA GLU A 369 18.96 27.60 4.04
C GLU A 369 18.11 28.41 5.04
N VAL A 370 18.70 28.74 6.18
CA VAL A 370 18.12 29.63 7.19
C VAL A 370 19.03 30.83 7.44
N ASP A 371 18.43 31.99 7.70
CA ASP A 371 19.18 33.20 8.04
C ASP A 371 19.74 33.19 9.47
N GLN A 372 19.08 32.46 10.38
CA GLN A 372 19.52 32.26 11.76
C GLN A 372 19.27 30.84 12.27
N THR A 373 20.16 30.38 13.14
CA THR A 373 20.12 29.05 13.75
C THR A 373 19.37 29.06 15.09
N GLY A 374 19.07 27.88 15.63
CA GLY A 374 18.43 27.70 16.94
C GLY A 374 16.90 27.87 16.95
N VAL A 375 16.29 28.17 15.80
CA VAL A 375 14.83 28.30 15.67
C VAL A 375 14.25 27.05 14.99
N PRO A 376 13.25 26.38 15.59
CA PRO A 376 12.63 25.21 15.00
C PRO A 376 12.03 25.45 13.61
N VAL A 377 12.39 24.58 12.66
CA VAL A 377 11.87 24.57 11.28
C VAL A 377 11.00 23.32 11.08
N LEU A 378 9.74 23.54 10.72
CA LEU A 378 8.78 22.50 10.38
C LEU A 378 8.95 22.09 8.92
N ILE A 379 9.04 20.78 8.70
CA ILE A 379 9.12 20.16 7.39
C ILE A 379 7.89 19.26 7.25
N LYS A 380 6.94 19.67 6.40
CA LYS A 380 5.67 18.97 6.13
C LYS A 380 5.88 17.72 5.25
N VAL A 381 6.94 16.95 5.51
CA VAL A 381 7.21 15.64 4.93
C VAL A 381 7.02 14.60 6.03
N SER A 382 6.54 13.42 5.66
CA SER A 382 6.25 12.36 6.62
C SER A 382 7.51 11.95 7.38
N TYR A 383 7.46 12.01 8.71
CA TYR A 383 8.52 11.49 9.56
C TYR A 383 8.68 9.98 9.37
N PHE A 384 9.94 9.56 9.35
CA PHE A 384 10.36 8.17 9.45
C PHE A 384 11.75 8.10 10.09
N PRO A 385 12.07 7.06 10.89
CA PRO A 385 13.36 6.98 11.59
C PRO A 385 14.62 6.91 10.71
N ASN A 386 14.48 6.68 9.41
CA ASN A 386 15.60 6.60 8.47
C ASN A 386 16.06 7.96 7.92
N TRP A 387 15.36 9.05 8.26
CA TRP A 387 15.85 10.39 7.94
C TRP A 387 17.03 10.74 8.83
N SER A 388 18.14 11.12 8.21
CA SER A 388 19.30 11.73 8.88
C SER A 388 19.40 13.20 8.49
N VAL A 389 19.98 14.02 9.35
CA VAL A 389 20.16 15.46 9.10
C VAL A 389 21.61 15.88 9.29
N GLU A 390 22.08 16.76 8.42
CA GLU A 390 23.29 17.57 8.57
C GLU A 390 22.88 19.04 8.75
N GLY A 391 23.58 19.77 9.62
CA GLY A 391 23.23 21.15 9.96
C GLY A 391 22.13 21.30 11.02
N ALA A 392 21.71 20.21 11.66
CA ALA A 392 20.87 20.16 12.87
C ALA A 392 21.27 18.95 13.72
N ASP A 393 20.83 18.91 14.98
CA ASP A 393 21.18 17.80 15.89
C ASP A 393 20.44 16.50 15.57
N GLU A 394 19.12 16.58 15.36
CA GLU A 394 18.26 15.42 15.09
C GLU A 394 16.98 15.84 14.35
N VAL A 395 16.33 14.85 13.73
CA VAL A 395 15.00 14.99 13.14
C VAL A 395 13.96 14.49 14.13
N TYR A 396 13.11 15.38 14.62
CA TYR A 396 12.05 15.01 15.56
C TYR A 396 10.72 14.80 14.83
N ARG A 397 9.91 13.84 15.29
CA ARG A 397 8.53 13.71 14.84
C ARG A 397 7.66 14.75 15.51
N ILE A 398 6.88 15.47 14.71
CA ILE A 398 5.91 16.46 15.18
C ILE A 398 4.53 16.20 14.57
N ALA A 399 3.46 16.56 15.26
CA ALA A 399 2.11 16.39 14.73
C ALA A 399 1.94 17.07 13.35
N PRO A 400 1.18 16.47 12.43
CA PRO A 400 0.41 15.24 12.61
C PRO A 400 1.22 13.95 12.35
N ASN A 401 2.27 14.03 11.54
CA ASN A 401 3.39 13.07 11.43
C ASN A 401 4.48 13.73 10.55
N ALA A 402 4.69 15.02 10.77
CA ALA A 402 5.68 15.84 10.07
C ALA A 402 7.03 15.72 10.78
N MET A 403 8.05 16.38 10.21
CA MET A 403 9.37 16.48 10.82
C MET A 403 9.60 17.90 11.33
N VAL A 404 10.35 18.04 12.42
CA VAL A 404 10.89 19.32 12.86
C VAL A 404 12.37 19.15 13.16
N VAL A 405 13.16 20.15 12.77
CA VAL A 405 14.60 20.23 13.06
C VAL A 405 14.91 21.56 13.72
N VAL A 406 15.97 21.61 14.52
CA VAL A 406 16.52 22.86 15.07
C VAL A 406 17.88 23.09 14.43
N PRO A 407 18.00 24.01 13.46
CA PRO A 407 19.26 24.22 12.75
C PRO A 407 20.38 24.64 13.69
N THR A 408 21.55 24.03 13.54
CA THR A 408 22.83 24.41 14.15
C THR A 408 23.80 25.03 13.14
N SER A 409 23.46 24.92 11.84
CA SER A 409 24.11 25.57 10.70
C SER A 409 23.07 26.33 9.86
N ASN A 410 23.52 27.29 9.06
CA ASN A 410 22.65 28.02 8.12
C ASN A 410 22.25 27.17 6.92
N GLU A 411 22.99 26.11 6.61
CA GLU A 411 22.66 25.12 5.58
C GLU A 411 22.20 23.83 6.26
N VAL A 412 21.01 23.35 5.92
CA VAL A 412 20.44 22.12 6.48
C VAL A 412 20.13 21.15 5.35
N SER A 413 20.58 19.91 5.48
CA SER A 413 20.31 18.83 4.53
C SER A 413 19.79 17.59 5.25
N LEU A 414 18.62 17.10 4.86
CA LEU A 414 18.04 15.86 5.33
C LEU A 414 18.14 14.81 4.23
N THR A 415 18.64 13.62 4.57
CA THR A 415 18.76 12.50 3.63
C THR A 415 18.04 11.27 4.16
N TYR A 416 17.22 10.64 3.32
CA TYR A 416 16.58 9.36 3.63
C TYR A 416 17.51 8.19 3.29
N SER A 417 17.96 7.48 4.32
CA SER A 417 18.97 6.43 4.19
C SER A 417 18.41 5.01 4.24
N ARG A 418 19.14 4.07 3.62
CA ARG A 418 18.89 2.63 3.80
C ARG A 418 19.49 2.15 5.11
N THR A 419 18.81 1.24 5.77
CA THR A 419 19.30 0.56 6.97
C THR A 419 20.25 -0.58 6.62
N GLY A 420 21.03 -1.04 7.60
CA GLY A 420 21.87 -2.25 7.44
C GLY A 420 21.04 -3.50 7.11
N LEU A 421 19.80 -3.58 7.61
CA LEU A 421 18.88 -4.67 7.30
C LEU A 421 18.50 -4.69 5.82
N ASP A 422 18.30 -3.52 5.21
CA ASP A 422 18.01 -3.41 3.78
C ASP A 422 19.14 -4.04 2.96
N TRP A 423 20.40 -3.78 3.32
CA TRP A 423 21.55 -4.40 2.65
C TRP A 423 21.62 -5.91 2.85
N VAL A 424 21.33 -6.41 4.06
CA VAL A 424 21.27 -7.86 4.32
C VAL A 424 20.21 -8.54 3.45
N THR A 425 19.01 -7.95 3.32
CA THR A 425 17.94 -8.55 2.49
C THR A 425 18.27 -8.53 1.00
N VAL A 426 18.95 -7.48 0.52
CA VAL A 426 19.48 -7.43 -0.85
C VAL A 426 20.50 -8.55 -1.06
N LEU A 427 21.44 -8.74 -0.14
CA LEU A 427 22.43 -9.82 -0.21
C LEU A 427 21.80 -11.21 -0.18
N LEU A 428 20.80 -11.45 0.67
CA LEU A 428 20.07 -12.72 0.70
C LEU A 428 19.31 -12.98 -0.60
N SER A 429 18.73 -11.94 -1.21
CA SER A 429 18.05 -12.03 -2.50
C SER A 429 19.03 -12.42 -3.61
N LEU A 430 20.20 -11.76 -3.66
CA LEU A 430 21.27 -12.09 -4.59
C LEU A 430 21.81 -13.52 -4.36
N ALA A 431 21.96 -13.94 -3.10
CA ALA A 431 22.35 -15.30 -2.76
C ALA A 431 21.32 -16.33 -3.23
N GLY A 432 20.02 -16.07 -3.05
CA GLY A 432 18.93 -16.91 -3.54
C GLY A 432 18.94 -17.05 -5.06
N ILE A 433 19.12 -15.94 -5.79
CA ILE A 433 19.29 -15.95 -7.25
C ILE A 433 20.52 -16.77 -7.65
N GLY A 434 21.65 -16.59 -6.95
CA GLY A 434 22.87 -17.36 -7.15
C GLY A 434 22.68 -18.86 -6.95
N LEU A 435 21.94 -19.26 -5.90
CA LEU A 435 21.58 -20.66 -5.63
C LEU A 435 20.72 -21.26 -6.75
N CYS A 436 19.72 -20.52 -7.24
CA CYS A 436 18.91 -20.96 -8.38
C CYS A 436 19.76 -21.23 -9.62
N ILE A 437 20.73 -20.36 -9.93
CA ILE A 437 21.65 -20.54 -11.06
C ILE A 437 22.57 -21.75 -10.82
N ARG A 438 23.12 -21.88 -9.62
CA ARG A 438 24.01 -22.99 -9.23
C ARG A 438 23.30 -24.34 -9.35
N TRP A 439 22.11 -24.50 -8.77
CA TRP A 439 21.35 -25.75 -8.85
C TRP A 439 20.90 -26.07 -10.28
N ARG A 440 20.64 -25.04 -11.11
CA ARG A 440 20.38 -25.28 -12.53
C ARG A 440 21.60 -25.82 -13.29
N ARG A 441 22.82 -25.48 -12.87
CA ARG A 441 24.08 -25.93 -13.49
C ARG A 441 24.55 -27.28 -12.97
N ASP A 442 24.51 -27.47 -11.66
CA ASP A 442 25.12 -28.62 -10.99
C ASP A 442 24.15 -29.81 -10.83
N GLY A 443 22.85 -29.59 -11.09
CA GLY A 443 21.78 -30.56 -10.84
C GLY A 443 21.16 -30.42 -9.44
N ASP A 444 20.07 -31.16 -9.21
CA ASP A 444 19.34 -31.12 -7.94
C ASP A 444 20.23 -31.59 -6.78
N LEU A 445 20.03 -31.01 -5.59
CA LEU A 445 20.71 -31.45 -4.37
C LEU A 445 20.28 -32.89 -4.04
N ASP A 446 21.23 -33.82 -4.06
CA ASP A 446 21.01 -35.19 -3.59
C ASP A 446 21.00 -35.20 -2.06
N HIS A 447 19.80 -35.08 -1.48
CA HIS A 447 19.58 -35.37 -0.08
C HIS A 447 19.65 -36.89 0.07
N GLY A 448 20.87 -37.40 0.29
CA GLY A 448 21.21 -38.81 0.23
C GLY A 448 20.12 -39.73 0.76
N HIS A 449 19.87 -40.82 0.02
CA HIS A 449 18.91 -41.84 0.39
C HIS A 449 19.18 -42.32 1.81
N TYR A 450 18.22 -42.11 2.72
CA TYR A 450 18.25 -42.83 4.00
C TYR A 450 18.26 -44.33 3.68
N PRO A 451 19.24 -45.11 4.16
CA PRO A 451 19.21 -46.55 3.98
C PRO A 451 17.92 -47.07 4.60
N ALA A 452 17.18 -47.86 3.83
CA ALA A 452 15.95 -48.50 4.31
C ALA A 452 16.26 -49.26 5.61
N PRO A 453 15.36 -49.25 6.61
CA PRO A 453 15.53 -50.07 7.80
C PRO A 453 15.74 -51.52 7.38
N VAL A 454 16.82 -52.14 7.88
CA VAL A 454 17.06 -53.57 7.69
C VAL A 454 15.91 -54.32 8.39
N GLU A 455 15.06 -55.00 7.61
CA GLU A 455 14.06 -55.90 8.18
C GLU A 455 14.78 -56.99 8.99
N PRO A 456 14.38 -57.26 10.24
CA PRO A 456 14.92 -58.38 10.98
C PRO A 456 14.50 -59.68 10.29
N ALA A 457 15.46 -60.60 10.13
CA ALA A 457 15.21 -61.93 9.58
C ALA A 457 14.07 -62.61 10.35
N VAL A 458 13.01 -62.99 9.63
CA VAL A 458 11.93 -63.81 10.16
C VAL A 458 12.49 -65.23 10.29
N ASP A 459 12.62 -65.70 11.54
CA ASP A 459 12.91 -67.09 11.85
C ASP A 459 11.68 -67.94 11.46
N ASP A 460 11.88 -68.85 10.51
CA ASP A 460 10.91 -69.88 10.13
C ASP A 460 10.70 -70.85 11.29
N ALA A 461 9.65 -70.66 12.08
CA ALA A 461 9.14 -71.71 12.94
C ALA A 461 7.64 -71.52 13.22
N LEU A 462 6.90 -72.62 13.01
CA LEU A 462 5.51 -72.89 13.43
C LEU A 462 4.43 -72.60 12.38
N ALA A 463 4.42 -73.43 11.33
CA ALA A 463 3.19 -73.87 10.69
C ALA A 463 3.24 -75.40 10.55
N ASP A 464 2.79 -76.11 11.58
CA ASP A 464 2.30 -77.50 11.52
C ASP A 464 1.41 -77.71 12.74
N ASP A 465 0.09 -77.59 12.55
CA ASP A 465 -0.81 -78.72 12.72
C ASP A 465 -2.27 -78.29 12.61
N VAL A 466 -2.93 -78.94 11.66
CA VAL A 466 -4.34 -78.87 11.32
C VAL A 466 -5.12 -79.80 12.26
N VAL A 467 -6.22 -79.33 12.84
CA VAL A 467 -7.34 -80.21 13.25
C VAL A 467 -8.67 -79.54 12.87
N PRO A 468 -9.49 -80.13 11.98
CA PRO A 468 -10.83 -79.63 11.72
C PRO A 468 -11.83 -80.35 12.63
N VAL A 469 -12.66 -79.59 13.36
CA VAL A 469 -13.90 -80.11 13.94
C VAL A 469 -15.04 -79.22 13.48
N ASN A 470 -15.94 -79.85 12.74
CA ASN A 470 -17.20 -79.30 12.26
C ASN A 470 -18.27 -79.70 13.28
N GLU A 471 -19.07 -78.78 13.79
CA GLU A 471 -20.48 -79.04 14.09
C GLU A 471 -21.29 -77.74 14.30
N SER A 472 -22.35 -77.67 13.51
CA SER A 472 -23.59 -76.90 13.60
C SER A 472 -24.06 -76.40 14.98
N GLY A 473 -24.71 -75.23 14.97
CA GLY A 473 -25.90 -74.98 15.81
C GLY A 473 -26.00 -73.62 16.48
N THR A 474 -26.76 -72.71 15.85
CA THR A 474 -27.66 -71.70 16.45
C THR A 474 -27.30 -71.03 17.79
N ALA A 475 -26.96 -69.74 17.74
CA ALA A 475 -27.75 -68.59 18.23
C ALA A 475 -26.92 -67.30 18.11
#